data_AF-A0A452HSU1-F1
#
_entry.id   AF-A0A452HSU1-F1
#
_cell.length_a   1.000
_cell.length_b   1.000
_cell.length_c   1.000
_cell.angle_alpha   90.00
_cell.angle_beta   90.00
_cell.angle_gamma   90.00
#
_symmetry.space_group_name_H-M   'P 1'
#
loop_
_entity.id
_entity.type
_entity.pdbx_description
1 polymer ?
#
loop_
_entity_poly.entity_id
_entity_poly.type
_entity_poly.pdbx_seq_one_letter_code
_entity_poly.pdbx_strand_id
1 'polypeptide(L)'
;MGLSERERAGCRALLELMATDELMTLTDTITNRLVLPQSRQEAIHAILVYSQSVEELLKRRKVCREIIFKYLAKEGVVVPPCSEKHQLIHHAKQYWSGQLTDHVAETEYINPNKQIFPLLLATYDNLVSAFIPIILSCICRTDCSLAGLLQGDNPSG
;
A
#
# COMPACT_ATOMS: atom_id res chain seq x y z
N MET A 1 -9.20 18.72 -11.48
CA MET A 1 -9.49 17.84 -10.32
C MET A 1 -8.15 17.40 -9.79
N GLY A 2 -7.80 17.76 -8.56
CA GLY A 2 -6.56 17.31 -7.92
C GLY A 2 -6.88 16.32 -6.80
N LEU A 3 -5.87 15.95 -6.04
CA LEU A 3 -6.02 15.11 -4.84
C LEU A 3 -6.97 15.76 -3.82
N SER A 4 -7.90 14.98 -3.27
CA SER A 4 -8.69 15.37 -2.09
C SER A 4 -7.82 15.50 -0.85
N GLU A 5 -8.35 16.08 0.24
CA GLU A 5 -7.59 16.30 1.47
C GLU A 5 -7.11 14.98 2.09
N ARG A 6 -7.97 13.95 2.14
CA ARG A 6 -7.59 12.62 2.64
C ARG A 6 -6.53 11.96 1.77
N GLU A 7 -6.67 12.07 0.45
CA GLU A 7 -5.65 11.54 -0.48
C GLU A 7 -4.33 12.29 -0.34
N ARG A 8 -4.35 13.61 -0.12
CA ARG A 8 -3.12 14.39 0.14
C ARG A 8 -2.46 13.97 1.43
N ALA A 9 -3.22 13.81 2.51
CA ALA A 9 -2.72 13.34 3.80
C ALA A 9 -2.12 11.93 3.69
N GLY A 10 -2.83 11.01 3.02
CA GLY A 10 -2.35 9.65 2.80
C GLY A 10 -1.11 9.58 1.92
N CYS A 11 -1.08 10.32 0.80
CA CYS A 11 0.10 10.45 -0.05
C CYS A 11 1.28 11.02 0.74
N ARG A 12 1.08 12.04 1.57
CA ARG A 12 2.12 12.62 2.43
C ARG A 12 2.71 11.56 3.36
N ALA A 13 1.86 10.86 4.11
CA ALA A 13 2.28 9.82 5.05
C ALA A 13 3.00 8.65 4.35
N LEU A 14 2.57 8.28 3.14
CA LEU A 14 3.23 7.26 2.33
C LEU A 14 4.60 7.72 1.84
N LEU A 15 4.72 8.96 1.32
CA LEU A 15 5.98 9.52 0.83
C LEU A 15 7.00 9.69 1.96
N GLU A 16 6.54 9.91 3.20
CA GLU A 16 7.40 9.95 4.39
C GLU A 16 8.09 8.61 4.67
N LEU A 17 7.58 7.48 4.17
CA LEU A 17 8.21 6.17 4.31
C LEU A 17 9.32 5.90 3.30
N MET A 18 9.39 6.69 2.22
CA MET A 18 10.38 6.51 1.15
C MET A 18 11.75 7.06 1.55
N ALA A 19 12.82 6.45 1.04
CA ALA A 19 14.16 6.99 1.23
C ALA A 19 14.32 8.36 0.55
N THR A 20 15.22 9.20 1.05
CA THR A 20 15.36 10.58 0.56
C THR A 20 15.82 10.62 -0.90
N ASP A 21 16.78 9.80 -1.30
CA ASP A 21 17.24 9.67 -2.68
C ASP A 21 16.12 9.25 -3.63
N GLU A 22 15.33 8.24 -3.25
CA GLU A 22 14.17 7.79 -4.03
C GLU A 22 13.14 8.90 -4.19
N LEU A 23 12.85 9.61 -3.10
CA LEU A 23 11.92 10.74 -3.09
C LEU A 23 12.39 11.87 -4.01
N MET A 24 13.68 12.25 -3.98
CA MET A 24 14.22 13.30 -4.86
C MET A 24 14.09 12.88 -6.34
N THR A 25 14.42 11.63 -6.68
CA THR A 25 14.26 11.12 -8.05
C THR A 25 12.79 11.02 -8.49
N LEU A 26 11.88 10.76 -7.56
CA LEU A 26 10.45 10.78 -7.81
C LEU A 26 9.97 12.20 -8.10
N THR A 27 10.42 13.20 -7.34
CA THR A 27 10.11 14.62 -7.58
C THR A 27 10.54 15.06 -8.97
N ASP A 28 11.78 14.76 -9.39
CA ASP A 28 12.27 15.09 -10.74
C ASP A 28 11.34 14.57 -11.85
N THR A 29 10.82 13.37 -11.66
CA THR A 29 9.94 12.70 -12.63
C THR A 29 8.54 13.30 -12.62
N ILE A 30 8.03 13.70 -11.45
CA ILE A 30 6.68 14.26 -11.29
C ILE A 30 6.62 15.70 -11.78
N THR A 31 7.62 16.50 -11.41
CA THR A 31 7.69 17.92 -11.78
C THR A 31 8.29 18.12 -13.16
N ASN A 32 8.72 17.06 -13.85
CA ASN A 32 9.51 17.12 -15.08
C ASN A 32 10.72 18.06 -14.93
N ARG A 33 11.39 17.97 -13.77
CA ARG A 33 12.53 18.80 -13.36
C ARG A 33 12.26 20.32 -13.33
N LEU A 34 10.99 20.74 -13.30
CA LEU A 34 10.63 22.17 -13.16
C LEU A 34 10.96 22.70 -11.77
N VAL A 35 11.04 21.83 -10.77
CA VAL A 35 11.33 22.19 -9.38
C VAL A 35 12.48 21.33 -8.87
N LEU A 36 13.47 21.98 -8.24
CA LEU A 36 14.57 21.33 -7.55
C LEU A 36 14.38 21.50 -6.05
N PRO A 37 13.78 20.52 -5.36
CA PRO A 37 13.61 20.63 -3.91
C PRO A 37 14.98 20.66 -3.22
N GLN A 38 15.13 21.52 -2.21
CA GLN A 38 16.34 21.59 -1.37
C GLN A 38 16.20 20.75 -0.10
N SER A 39 14.96 20.46 0.29
CA SER A 39 14.62 19.67 1.45
C SER A 39 13.65 18.53 1.13
N ARG A 40 13.63 17.52 2.00
CA ARG A 40 12.67 16.40 1.90
C ARG A 40 11.22 16.89 1.93
N GLN A 41 10.94 17.90 2.75
CA GLN A 41 9.61 18.47 2.95
C GLN A 41 9.16 19.23 1.70
N GLU A 42 10.07 19.98 1.07
CA GLU A 42 9.81 20.58 -0.25
C GLU A 42 9.59 19.54 -1.33
N ALA A 43 10.34 18.43 -1.33
CA ALA A 43 10.16 17.35 -2.29
C ALA A 43 8.76 16.72 -2.16
N ILE A 44 8.32 16.41 -0.93
CA ILE A 44 6.96 15.91 -0.66
C ILE A 44 5.93 16.93 -1.11
N HIS A 45 6.10 18.20 -0.75
CA HIS A 45 5.17 19.26 -1.14
C HIS A 45 5.05 19.40 -2.66
N ALA A 46 6.17 19.44 -3.38
CA ALA A 46 6.19 19.51 -4.84
C ALA A 46 5.48 18.30 -5.47
N ILE A 47 5.72 17.09 -4.95
CA ILE A 47 5.01 15.90 -5.42
C ILE A 47 3.49 16.05 -5.26
N LEU A 48 3.01 16.50 -4.10
CA LEU A 48 1.58 16.67 -3.81
C LEU A 48 0.91 17.77 -4.64
N VAL A 49 1.66 18.81 -5.01
CA VAL A 49 1.15 19.93 -5.82
C VAL A 49 1.05 19.54 -7.29
N TYR A 50 2.05 18.83 -7.82
CA TYR A 50 2.13 18.50 -9.26
C TYR A 50 1.43 17.20 -9.63
N SER A 51 1.09 16.33 -8.67
CA SER A 51 0.34 15.10 -8.91
C SER A 51 -1.14 15.37 -9.18
N GLN A 52 -1.68 14.84 -10.28
CA GLN A 52 -3.08 15.05 -10.65
C GLN A 52 -4.01 14.00 -10.02
N SER A 53 -3.52 12.77 -9.86
CA SER A 53 -4.27 11.67 -9.26
C SER A 53 -3.40 10.74 -8.44
N VAL A 54 -4.05 10.03 -7.51
CA VAL A 54 -3.41 9.00 -6.67
C VAL A 54 -2.78 7.90 -7.53
N GLU A 55 -3.51 7.43 -8.54
CA GLU A 55 -3.06 6.33 -9.40
C GLU A 55 -1.81 6.71 -10.16
N GLU A 56 -1.78 7.92 -10.72
CA GLU A 56 -0.64 8.40 -11.48
C GLU A 56 0.62 8.45 -10.60
N LEU A 57 0.47 8.94 -9.36
CA LEU A 57 1.54 8.99 -8.38
C LEU A 57 2.02 7.58 -8.00
N LEU A 58 1.11 6.71 -7.54
CA LEU A 58 1.47 5.40 -7.01
C LEU A 58 1.89 4.39 -8.10
N LYS A 59 1.49 4.59 -9.37
CA LYS A 59 1.97 3.76 -10.49
C LYS A 59 3.44 4.00 -10.82
N ARG A 60 4.03 5.14 -10.46
CA ARG A 60 5.44 5.45 -10.75
C ARG A 60 6.37 4.39 -10.16
N ARG A 61 7.45 4.08 -10.88
CA ARG A 61 8.36 2.98 -10.55
C ARG A 61 8.98 3.12 -9.15
N LYS A 62 9.27 4.35 -8.71
CA LYS A 62 9.86 4.63 -7.39
C LYS A 62 8.92 4.37 -6.22
N VAL A 63 7.61 4.39 -6.44
CA VAL A 63 6.64 3.98 -5.42
C VAL A 63 6.50 2.46 -5.53
N CYS A 64 7.39 1.72 -4.87
CA CYS A 64 7.40 0.26 -4.92
C CYS A 64 6.24 -0.34 -4.12
N ARG A 65 5.91 -1.60 -4.44
CA ARG A 65 4.86 -2.38 -3.79
C ARG A 65 5.03 -2.38 -2.26
N GLU A 66 6.26 -2.54 -1.80
CA GLU A 66 6.66 -2.64 -0.40
C GLU A 66 6.32 -1.37 0.38
N ILE A 67 6.50 -0.20 -0.24
CA ILE A 67 6.17 1.09 0.39
C ILE A 67 4.66 1.24 0.57
N ILE A 68 3.87 0.89 -0.45
CA ILE A 68 2.40 0.95 -0.37
C ILE A 68 1.88 -0.06 0.65
N PHE A 69 2.41 -1.29 0.64
CA PHE A 69 2.05 -2.33 1.59
C PHE A 69 2.36 -1.91 3.03
N LYS A 70 3.57 -1.40 3.26
CA LYS A 70 4.00 -0.89 4.57
C LYS A 70 3.14 0.26 5.06
N TYR A 71 2.76 1.17 4.16
CA TYR A 71 1.83 2.26 4.48
C TYR A 71 0.48 1.70 4.93
N LEU A 72 -0.15 0.84 4.13
CA LEU A 72 -1.46 0.26 4.46
C LEU A 72 -1.44 -0.50 5.79
N ALA A 73 -0.41 -1.29 6.04
CA ALA A 73 -0.24 -2.00 7.30
C ALA A 73 -0.08 -1.04 8.50
N LYS A 74 0.64 0.08 8.33
CA LYS A 74 0.79 1.12 9.36
C LYS A 74 -0.54 1.81 9.68
N GLU A 75 -1.39 1.99 8.67
CA GLU A 75 -2.74 2.55 8.82
C GLU A 75 -3.77 1.53 9.32
N GLY A 76 -3.37 0.27 9.58
CA GLY A 76 -4.28 -0.79 10.04
C GLY A 76 -5.14 -1.41 8.94
N VAL A 77 -4.88 -1.10 7.66
CA VAL A 77 -5.59 -1.69 6.53
C VAL A 77 -5.03 -3.08 6.26
N VAL A 78 -5.85 -4.11 6.52
CA VAL A 78 -5.48 -5.50 6.28
C VAL A 78 -5.51 -5.81 4.78
N VAL A 79 -4.35 -6.15 4.23
CA VAL A 79 -4.19 -6.59 2.84
C VAL A 79 -3.37 -7.88 2.77
N PRO A 80 -3.70 -8.82 1.86
CA PRO A 80 -2.93 -10.04 1.70
C PRO A 80 -1.43 -9.77 1.42
N PRO A 81 -0.50 -10.53 2.03
CA PRO A 81 0.93 -10.34 1.81
C PRO A 81 1.39 -10.70 0.40
N CYS A 82 0.53 -11.37 -0.40
CA CYS A 82 0.77 -11.67 -1.80
C CYS A 82 0.17 -10.63 -2.76
N SER A 83 -0.51 -9.59 -2.26
CA SER A 83 -1.19 -8.60 -3.10
C SER A 83 -0.22 -7.90 -4.03
N GLU A 84 -0.60 -7.77 -5.30
CA GLU A 84 0.19 -7.09 -6.32
C GLU A 84 0.08 -5.56 -6.19
N LYS A 85 1.03 -4.84 -6.79
CA LYS A 85 1.07 -3.37 -6.73
C LYS A 85 -0.24 -2.71 -7.14
N HIS A 86 -0.90 -3.20 -8.19
CA HIS A 86 -2.18 -2.63 -8.64
C HIS A 86 -3.29 -2.81 -7.59
N GLN A 87 -3.36 -3.97 -6.94
CA GLN A 87 -4.33 -4.24 -5.87
C GLN A 87 -4.08 -3.33 -4.66
N LEU A 88 -2.83 -3.12 -4.27
CA LEU A 88 -2.48 -2.21 -3.17
C LEU A 88 -2.88 -0.76 -3.47
N ILE A 89 -2.68 -0.30 -4.72
CA ILE A 89 -3.14 1.02 -5.16
C ILE A 89 -4.67 1.12 -5.05
N HIS A 90 -5.39 0.06 -5.45
CA HIS A 90 -6.84 0.02 -5.32
C HIS A 90 -7.30 0.14 -3.86
N HIS A 91 -6.70 -0.63 -2.94
CA HIS A 91 -7.00 -0.56 -1.51
C HIS A 91 -6.70 0.83 -0.92
N ALA A 92 -5.55 1.42 -1.24
CA ALA A 92 -5.19 2.76 -0.77
C ALA A 92 -6.24 3.81 -1.20
N LYS A 93 -6.70 3.75 -2.44
CA LYS A 93 -7.78 4.63 -2.90
C LYS A 93 -9.08 4.43 -2.15
N GLN A 94 -9.51 3.18 -1.96
CA GLN A 94 -10.75 2.88 -1.25
C GLN A 94 -10.69 3.34 0.21
N TYR A 95 -9.52 3.24 0.83
CA TYR A 95 -9.27 3.74 2.18
C TYR A 95 -9.39 5.27 2.23
N TRP A 96 -8.72 5.99 1.32
CA TRP A 96 -8.79 7.45 1.30
C TRP A 96 -10.15 8.00 0.86
N SER A 97 -10.90 7.25 0.05
CA SER A 97 -12.28 7.61 -0.30
C SER A 97 -13.28 7.33 0.84
N GLY A 98 -12.85 6.69 1.93
CA GLY A 98 -13.69 6.29 3.05
C GLY A 98 -14.60 5.10 2.77
N GLN A 99 -14.34 4.35 1.70
CA GLN A 99 -15.07 3.12 1.36
C GLN A 99 -14.56 1.91 2.17
N LEU A 100 -13.28 1.92 2.54
CA LEU A 100 -12.75 1.05 3.59
C LEU A 100 -12.82 1.83 4.90
N THR A 101 -13.79 1.49 5.76
CA THR A 101 -13.87 2.02 7.11
C THR A 101 -12.94 1.24 8.01
N ASP A 102 -12.24 1.94 8.89
CA ASP A 102 -11.40 1.39 9.93
C ASP A 102 -12.15 0.28 10.67
N HIS A 103 -11.77 -0.98 10.46
CA HIS A 103 -11.94 -1.97 11.50
C HIS A 103 -10.86 -1.69 12.56
N VAL A 104 -11.04 -0.60 13.31
CA VAL A 104 -10.51 -0.50 14.67
C VAL A 104 -11.23 -1.59 15.46
N ALA A 105 -10.67 -2.80 15.40
CA ALA A 105 -10.74 -3.68 16.56
C ALA A 105 -9.90 -2.99 17.62
N GLU A 106 -10.58 -2.27 18.49
CA GLU A 106 -10.07 -1.78 19.74
C GLU A 106 -9.51 -2.96 20.53
N THR A 107 -8.22 -3.20 20.39
CA THR A 107 -7.42 -3.85 21.42
C THR A 107 -6.28 -2.91 21.73
N GLU A 108 -6.41 -2.24 22.87
CA GLU A 108 -5.31 -1.58 23.57
C GLU A 108 -4.04 -2.42 23.49
N TYR A 109 -2.99 -1.92 22.84
CA TYR A 109 -1.62 -2.24 23.25
C TYR A 109 -0.75 -0.99 23.21
N ILE A 110 -0.16 -0.78 24.38
CA ILE A 110 0.59 0.37 24.87
C ILE A 110 1.96 0.51 24.16
N ASN A 111 2.29 1.76 23.81
CA ASN A 111 3.59 2.47 23.70
C ASN A 111 4.96 1.70 23.75
N PRO A 112 6.07 2.24 23.18
CA PRO A 112 6.74 1.67 22.02
C PRO A 112 8.27 1.66 22.25
N ASN A 113 8.82 0.70 22.98
CA ASN A 113 10.25 0.38 22.93
C ASN A 113 10.55 -0.75 23.90
N LYS A 114 10.52 -1.98 23.36
CA LYS A 114 11.36 -3.10 23.78
C LYS A 114 11.19 -4.19 22.74
N GLN A 115 12.19 -4.33 21.87
CA GLN A 115 12.76 -5.62 21.46
C GLN A 115 11.79 -6.82 21.54
N ILE A 116 10.88 -6.98 20.57
CA ILE A 116 10.23 -8.27 20.30
C ILE A 116 10.43 -8.59 18.82
N PHE A 117 11.70 -8.78 18.47
CA PHE A 117 12.16 -9.49 17.29
C PHE A 117 12.75 -10.89 17.63
N PRO A 118 12.16 -11.70 18.53
CA PRO A 118 12.49 -13.14 18.49
C PRO A 118 11.32 -14.13 18.60
N LEU A 119 10.05 -13.73 18.40
CA LEU A 119 8.93 -14.70 18.41
C LEU A 119 8.24 -14.95 17.07
N LEU A 120 8.48 -14.14 16.03
CA LEU A 120 8.01 -14.44 14.66
C LEU A 120 9.03 -15.23 13.82
N LEU A 121 10.29 -15.33 14.26
CA LEU A 121 11.33 -16.08 13.55
C LEU A 121 11.42 -17.55 14.03
N ALA A 122 11.04 -17.84 15.28
CA ALA A 122 11.07 -19.21 15.82
C ALA A 122 10.05 -20.16 15.16
N THR A 123 8.99 -19.62 14.55
CA THR A 123 8.04 -20.36 13.71
C THR A 123 8.41 -20.36 12.23
N TYR A 124 9.35 -19.53 11.79
CA TYR A 124 9.79 -19.49 10.39
C TYR A 124 10.96 -20.46 10.14
N ASP A 125 11.86 -20.69 11.11
CA ASP A 125 12.98 -21.62 10.90
C ASP A 125 12.65 -23.11 11.10
N ASN A 126 11.55 -23.48 11.78
CA ASN A 126 11.14 -24.88 11.97
C ASN A 126 10.07 -25.39 10.99
N LEU A 127 9.55 -24.54 10.09
CA LEU A 127 8.49 -24.90 9.14
C LEU A 127 8.96 -24.93 7.68
N VAL A 128 10.22 -24.57 7.42
CA VAL A 128 10.81 -24.52 6.07
C VAL A 128 11.40 -25.87 5.61
N SER A 129 11.45 -26.90 6.47
CA SER A 129 12.02 -28.21 6.09
C SER A 129 11.03 -29.37 5.90
N ALA A 130 9.72 -29.24 6.22
CA ALA A 130 8.84 -30.43 6.22
C ALA A 130 7.43 -30.27 5.60
N PHE A 131 6.94 -29.07 5.24
CA PHE A 131 5.56 -28.94 4.73
C PHE A 131 5.39 -27.96 3.55
N ILE A 132 6.43 -27.82 2.72
CA ILE A 132 6.42 -26.89 1.57
C ILE A 132 5.44 -27.23 0.41
N PRO A 133 4.86 -28.45 0.21
CA PRO A 133 3.96 -28.61 -0.94
C PRO A 133 2.46 -28.43 -0.65
N ILE A 134 1.98 -28.34 0.60
CA ILE A 134 0.52 -28.41 0.87
C ILE A 134 -0.12 -27.05 1.20
N ILE A 135 0.55 -26.15 1.94
CA ILE A 135 -0.05 -24.84 2.28
C ILE A 135 0.10 -23.80 1.15
N LEU A 136 1.09 -23.96 0.26
CA LEU A 136 1.25 -23.07 -0.91
C LEU A 136 0.17 -23.27 -1.99
N SER A 137 -0.54 -24.40 -1.98
CA SER A 137 -1.66 -24.67 -2.88
C SER A 137 -2.94 -23.93 -2.48
N CYS A 138 -3.11 -23.55 -1.21
CA CYS A 138 -4.39 -23.07 -0.70
C CYS A 138 -4.44 -21.57 -0.39
N ILE A 139 -3.30 -20.89 -0.24
CA ILE A 139 -3.28 -19.45 0.08
C ILE A 139 -3.22 -18.57 -1.19
N CYS A 140 -2.67 -19.06 -2.31
CA CYS A 140 -2.68 -18.32 -3.58
C CYS A 140 -3.82 -18.68 -4.53
N ARG A 141 -4.62 -19.71 -4.26
CA ARG A 141 -5.58 -20.26 -5.25
C ARG A 141 -7.05 -19.90 -5.02
N THR A 142 -7.43 -19.35 -3.87
CA THR A 142 -8.85 -19.27 -3.52
C THR A 142 -9.53 -17.91 -3.75
N ASP A 143 -8.81 -16.80 -3.96
CA ASP A 143 -9.48 -15.47 -3.99
C ASP A 143 -9.05 -14.47 -5.10
N CYS A 144 -8.37 -14.90 -6.17
CA CYS A 144 -8.07 -14.01 -7.31
C CYS A 144 -8.95 -14.24 -8.56
N SER A 145 -9.85 -15.23 -8.57
CA SER A 145 -10.64 -15.56 -9.77
C SER A 145 -12.17 -15.49 -9.62
N LEU A 146 -12.68 -14.91 -8.52
CA LEU A 146 -14.14 -14.79 -8.27
C LEU A 146 -14.72 -13.38 -8.45
N ALA A 147 -13.97 -12.44 -9.04
CA ALA A 147 -14.50 -11.13 -9.45
C ALA A 147 -15.11 -11.14 -10.87
N GLY A 148 -15.24 -12.31 -11.52
CA GLY A 148 -15.69 -12.44 -12.92
C GLY A 148 -16.97 -13.25 -13.16
N LEU A 149 -17.70 -13.69 -12.13
CA LEU A 149 -18.84 -14.61 -12.30
C LEU A 149 -20.10 -14.22 -11.51
N LEU A 150 -20.52 -12.95 -11.56
CA LEU A 150 -21.92 -12.58 -11.28
C LEU A 150 -22.40 -11.45 -12.19
N GLN A 151 -22.47 -11.72 -13.50
CA GLN A 151 -23.61 -11.25 -14.30
C GLN A 151 -23.78 -12.20 -15.50
N GLY A 152 -24.20 -13.42 -15.17
CA GLY A 152 -24.82 -14.33 -16.13
C GLY A 152 -26.26 -13.87 -16.41
N ASP A 153 -26.63 -14.07 -17.66
CA ASP A 153 -27.90 -13.86 -18.31
C ASP A 153 -29.14 -14.14 -17.45
N ASN A 154 -30.21 -13.39 -17.73
CA ASN A 154 -31.55 -13.91 -17.53
C ASN A 154 -32.35 -13.77 -18.84
N PRO A 155 -32.94 -14.87 -19.36
CA PRO A 155 -33.72 -14.88 -20.58
C PRO A 155 -35.22 -14.72 -20.32
N SER A 156 -35.94 -14.45 -21.43
CA SER A 156 -37.34 -14.77 -21.71
C SER A 156 -38.41 -13.74 -21.32
N GLY A 157 -39.10 -13.25 -22.35
CA GLY A 157 -40.32 -12.45 -22.32
C GLY A 157 -40.56 -11.77 -23.65
#